data_AF-A0A645HFD8-F1
#
_entry.id   AF-A0A645HFD8-F1
#
_cell.length_a   1.000
_cell.length_b   1.000
_cell.length_c   1.000
_cell.angle_alpha   90.00
_cell.angle_beta   90.00
_cell.angle_gamma   90.00
#
_symmetry.space_group_name_H-M   'P 1'
#
loop_
_entity.id
_entity.type
_entity.pdbx_description
1 polymer ?
#
loop_
_entity_poly.entity_id
_entity_poly.type
_entity_poly.pdbx_seq_one_letter_code
_entity_poly.pdbx_strand_id
1 'polypeptide(L)'
;MNPSPVIALNRAVALAHVRGPEAAVAEIRGLLKSQPLESYHLLYASLGEFEAQARNFEDAAACFERAIELSNTPVERSLLHRRLQECRLMT
;
A
#
# COMPACT_ATOMS: atom_id res chain seq x y z
N MET A 1 0.98 -22.26 -8.51
CA MET A 1 -0.21 -21.44 -8.17
C MET A 1 0.28 -20.01 -8.02
N ASN A 2 0.04 -19.12 -8.98
CA ASN A 2 0.38 -17.70 -8.81
C ASN A 2 -0.60 -17.11 -7.80
N PRO A 3 -0.14 -16.52 -6.67
CA PRO A 3 -1.04 -15.82 -5.79
C PRO A 3 -1.61 -14.64 -6.56
N SER A 4 -2.93 -14.66 -6.80
CA SER A 4 -3.65 -13.50 -7.32
C SER A 4 -3.34 -12.28 -6.44
N PRO A 5 -3.24 -11.05 -6.99
CA PRO A 5 -3.03 -9.83 -6.22
C PRO A 5 -3.96 -9.73 -5.00
N VAL A 6 -5.20 -10.21 -5.14
CA VAL A 6 -6.21 -10.23 -4.08
C VAL A 6 -5.84 -11.18 -2.94
N ILE A 7 -5.32 -12.37 -3.25
CA ILE A 7 -4.88 -13.35 -2.23
C ILE A 7 -3.67 -12.81 -1.48
N ALA A 8 -2.74 -12.21 -2.22
CA ALA A 8 -1.53 -11.62 -1.66
C ALA A 8 -1.87 -10.45 -0.72
N LEU A 9 -2.80 -9.60 -1.13
CA LEU A 9 -3.29 -8.49 -0.31
C LEU A 9 -4.03 -8.97 0.95
N ASN A 10 -4.94 -9.93 0.83
CA ASN A 10 -5.65 -10.49 1.97
C ASN A 10 -4.70 -11.10 3.00
N ARG A 11 -3.61 -11.73 2.54
CA ARG A 11 -2.56 -12.27 3.42
C ARG A 11 -1.82 -11.15 4.15
N ALA A 12 -1.46 -10.06 3.48
CA ALA A 12 -0.80 -8.93 4.11
C ALA A 12 -1.68 -8.27 5.19
N VAL A 13 -2.98 -8.10 4.93
CA VAL A 13 -3.95 -7.61 5.91
C VAL A 13 -4.03 -8.52 7.13
N ALA A 14 -4.15 -9.84 6.91
CA ALA A 14 -4.16 -10.81 8.01
C ALA A 14 -2.87 -10.74 8.84
N LEU A 15 -1.72 -10.57 8.18
CA LEU A 15 -0.42 -10.45 8.84
C LEU A 15 -0.32 -9.18 9.68
N ALA A 16 -0.84 -8.05 9.19
CA ALA A 16 -0.89 -6.78 9.93
C ALA A 16 -1.62 -6.96 11.27
N HIS A 17 -2.76 -7.65 11.25
CA HIS A 17 -3.55 -7.90 12.46
C HIS A 17 -2.87 -8.83 13.47
N VAL A 18 -2.07 -9.79 13.00
CA VAL A 18 -1.44 -10.81 13.87
C VAL A 18 -0.07 -10.36 14.38
N ARG A 19 0.70 -9.64 13.55
CA ARG A 19 2.13 -9.35 13.80
C ARG A 19 2.48 -7.87 13.74
N GLY A 20 1.51 -6.99 13.50
CA GLY A 20 1.71 -5.55 13.38
C GLY A 20 1.99 -5.09 11.95
N PRO A 21 1.92 -3.77 11.72
CA PRO A 21 2.01 -3.17 10.39
C PRO A 21 3.35 -3.44 9.70
N GLU A 22 4.46 -3.49 10.44
CA GLU A 22 5.80 -3.70 9.89
C GLU A 22 5.93 -5.07 9.20
N ALA A 23 5.26 -6.09 9.74
CA ALA A 23 5.24 -7.42 9.13
C ALA A 23 4.50 -7.40 7.78
N ALA A 24 3.40 -6.64 7.70
CA ALA A 24 2.65 -6.48 6.45
C ALA A 24 3.42 -5.66 5.41
N VAL A 25 4.15 -4.63 5.82
CA VAL A 25 5.08 -3.86 4.97
C VAL A 25 6.12 -4.79 4.33
N ALA A 26 6.80 -5.62 5.14
CA ALA A 26 7.83 -6.53 4.64
C ALA A 26 7.26 -7.53 3.60
N GLU A 27 6.07 -8.05 3.86
CA GLU A 27 5.36 -8.95 2.96
C GLU A 27 5.02 -8.28 1.62
N ILE A 28 4.41 -7.10 1.65
CA ILE A 28 4.02 -6.36 0.44
C ILE A 28 5.26 -5.93 -0.36
N ARG A 29 6.32 -5.45 0.29
CA ARG A 29 7.58 -5.12 -0.39
C ARG A 29 8.21 -6.36 -1.07
N GLY A 30 8.04 -7.55 -0.48
CA GLY A 30 8.43 -8.82 -1.10
C GLY A 30 7.60 -9.15 -2.35
N LEU A 31 6.28 -8.90 -2.28
CA LEU A 31 5.35 -9.13 -3.39
C LEU A 31 5.56 -8.17 -4.56
N LEU A 32 5.89 -6.90 -4.29
CA LEU A 32 6.16 -5.89 -5.32
C LEU A 32 7.36 -6.25 -6.21
N LYS A 33 8.27 -7.11 -5.75
CA LYS A 33 9.38 -7.64 -6.58
C LYS A 33 8.93 -8.64 -7.64
N SER A 34 7.67 -9.09 -7.60
CA SER A 34 7.10 -10.04 -8.56
C SER A 34 6.23 -9.31 -9.58
N GLN A 35 6.65 -9.27 -10.85
CA GLN A 35 5.75 -8.90 -11.95
C GLN A 35 4.63 -9.96 -12.06
N PRO A 36 3.35 -9.61 -12.29
CA PRO A 36 2.74 -8.31 -12.64
C PRO A 36 2.17 -7.51 -11.46
N LEU A 37 2.51 -7.84 -10.20
CA LEU A 37 1.94 -7.19 -9.01
C LEU A 37 2.41 -5.74 -8.84
N GLU A 38 3.55 -5.39 -9.44
CA GLU A 38 4.13 -4.04 -9.42
C GLU A 38 3.23 -2.96 -10.07
N SER A 39 2.27 -3.34 -10.93
CA SER A 39 1.33 -2.40 -11.53
C SER A 39 -0.03 -2.33 -10.80
N TYR A 40 -0.16 -2.99 -9.65
CA TYR A 40 -1.43 -3.08 -8.93
C TYR A 40 -1.56 -1.96 -7.89
N HIS A 41 -2.29 -0.88 -8.22
CA HIS A 41 -2.43 0.29 -7.37
C HIS A 41 -2.89 -0.02 -5.93
N LEU A 42 -3.73 -1.04 -5.72
CA LEU A 42 -4.20 -1.43 -4.38
C LEU A 42 -3.07 -1.94 -3.49
N LEU A 43 -2.01 -2.56 -4.05
CA LEU A 43 -0.86 -2.98 -3.24
C LEU A 43 -0.11 -1.76 -2.68
N TYR A 44 0.09 -0.72 -3.49
CA TYR A 44 0.72 0.52 -3.02
C TYR A 44 -0.17 1.28 -2.04
N ALA A 45 -1.48 1.31 -2.28
CA ALA A 45 -2.42 1.93 -1.36
C ALA A 45 -2.37 1.26 0.03
N SER A 46 -2.38 -0.08 0.07
CA SER A 46 -2.27 -0.82 1.34
C SER A 46 -0.89 -0.72 1.98
N LEU A 47 0.18 -0.69 1.19
CA LEU A 47 1.53 -0.42 1.71
C LEU A 47 1.58 0.95 2.38
N GLY A 48 1.04 1.99 1.73
CA GLY A 48 0.96 3.34 2.30
C GLY A 48 0.16 3.40 3.60
N GLU A 49 -0.95 2.68 3.70
CA GLU A 49 -1.73 2.59 4.95
C GLU A 49 -0.93 1.94 6.08
N PHE A 50 -0.17 0.87 5.80
CA PHE A 50 0.64 0.21 6.82
C PHE A 50 1.86 1.04 7.24
N GLU A 51 2.52 1.72 6.30
CA GLU A 51 3.61 2.66 6.62
C GLU A 51 3.10 3.83 7.48
N ALA A 52 1.92 4.37 7.17
CA ALA A 52 1.30 5.42 7.97
C ALA A 52 0.95 4.92 9.39
N GLN A 53 0.46 3.69 9.53
CA GLN A 53 0.22 3.06 10.85
C GLN A 53 1.52 2.86 11.63
N ALA A 54 2.62 2.54 10.95
CA ALA A 54 3.96 2.46 11.52
C ALA A 54 4.61 3.85 11.76
N ARG A 55 3.91 4.94 11.44
CA ARG A 55 4.36 6.35 11.54
C ARG A 55 5.53 6.71 10.62
N ASN A 56 5.74 5.93 9.56
CA ASN A 56 6.71 6.20 8.49
C ASN A 56 6.05 7.07 7.41
N PHE A 57 5.74 8.33 7.73
CA PHE A 57 4.88 9.16 6.87
C PHE A 57 5.50 9.51 5.51
N GLU A 58 6.82 9.61 5.41
CA GLU A 58 7.53 9.82 4.13
C GLU A 58 7.33 8.63 3.19
N ASP A 59 7.60 7.42 3.67
CA ASP A 59 7.40 6.18 2.92
C ASP A 59 5.92 5.98 2.55
N ALA A 60 5.01 6.30 3.48
CA ALA A 60 3.58 6.26 3.23
C ALA A 60 3.16 7.20 2.09
N ALA A 61 3.66 8.44 2.09
CA ALA A 61 3.40 9.41 1.04
C ALA A 61 3.87 8.92 -0.34
N ALA A 62 5.10 8.40 -0.43
CA ALA A 62 5.64 7.84 -1.68
C ALA A 62 4.78 6.67 -2.20
N CYS A 63 4.26 5.82 -1.31
CA CYS A 63 3.36 4.74 -1.69
C CYS A 63 2.03 5.27 -2.24
N PHE A 64 1.43 6.28 -1.60
CA PHE A 64 0.17 6.86 -2.09
C PHE A 64 0.35 7.57 -3.43
N GLU A 65 1.47 8.25 -3.67
CA GLU A 65 1.81 8.82 -4.98
C GLU A 65 1.82 7.74 -6.07
N ARG A 66 2.52 6.63 -5.81
CA ARG A 66 2.57 5.52 -6.77
C ARG A 66 1.21 4.87 -6.99
N ALA A 67 0.39 4.77 -5.95
CA ALA A 67 -0.98 4.29 -6.08
C ALA A 67 -1.82 5.20 -6.98
N ILE A 68 -1.70 6.53 -6.84
CA ILE A 68 -2.44 7.52 -7.66
C ILE A 68 -2.08 7.39 -9.15
N GLU A 69 -0.79 7.21 -9.46
CA GLU A 69 -0.30 7.03 -10.83
C GLU A 69 -0.91 5.79 -11.50
N LEU A 70 -1.10 4.72 -10.73
CA LEU A 70 -1.59 3.42 -11.20
C LEU A 70 -3.12 3.26 -11.10
N SER A 71 -3.82 4.15 -10.39
CA SER A 71 -5.28 4.12 -10.26
C SER A 71 -5.96 4.52 -11.57
N ASN A 72 -7.08 3.87 -11.89
CA ASN A 72 -7.79 4.06 -13.15
C ASN A 72 -9.04 4.94 -13.02
N THR A 73 -9.52 5.18 -11.79
CA THR A 73 -10.75 5.94 -11.57
C THR A 73 -10.51 7.25 -10.81
N PRO A 74 -11.28 8.31 -11.10
CA PRO A 74 -11.20 9.58 -10.36
C PRO A 74 -11.55 9.44 -8.87
N VAL A 75 -12.44 8.51 -8.52
CA VAL A 75 -12.86 8.25 -7.14
C VAL A 75 -11.70 7.67 -6.33
N GLU A 76 -11.02 6.65 -6.84
CA GLU A 76 -9.83 6.07 -6.20
C GLU A 76 -8.73 7.13 -6.03
N ARG A 77 -8.44 7.90 -7.09
CA ARG A 77 -7.43 8.97 -7.02
C ARG A 77 -7.77 10.01 -5.97
N SER A 78 -9.03 10.43 -5.86
CA SER A 78 -9.45 11.42 -4.87
C SER A 78 -9.25 10.93 -3.44
N LEU A 79 -9.59 9.65 -3.18
CA LEU A 79 -9.33 9.03 -1.88
C LEU A 79 -7.84 8.98 -1.56
N LEU A 80 -7.02 8.54 -2.52
CA LEU A 80 -5.57 8.42 -2.33
C LEU A 80 -4.89 9.80 -2.16
N HIS A 81 -5.34 10.83 -2.86
CA HIS A 81 -4.85 12.20 -2.68
C HIS A 81 -5.12 12.71 -1.26
N ARG A 82 -6.27 12.41 -0.69
CA ARG A 82 -6.57 12.76 0.71
C ARG A 82 -5.59 12.08 1.66
N ARG A 83 -5.34 10.78 1.49
CA ARG A 83 -4.38 10.02 2.31
C ARG A 83 -2.95 10.56 2.18
N LEU A 84 -2.53 10.89 0.97
CA LEU A 84 -1.25 11.52 0.70
C LEU A 84 -1.10 12.86 1.45
N GLN A 85 -2.13 13.70 1.42
CA GLN A 85 -2.14 14.95 2.17
C GLN A 85 -2.07 14.73 3.68
N GLU A 86 -2.83 13.77 4.21
CA GLU A 86 -2.79 13.39 5.63
C GLU A 86 -1.36 13.00 6.05
N CYS A 87 -0.64 12.22 5.24
CA CYS A 87 0.75 11.82 5.52
C CYS A 87 1.73 13.00 5.47
N ARG A 88 1.61 13.85 4.44
CA ARG A 88 2.48 15.04 4.26
C ARG A 88 2.30 16.08 5.38
N LEU A 89 1.17 16.09 6.08
CA LEU A 89 0.96 16.96 7.24
C LEU A 89 1.61 16.43 8.52
N MET A 90 2.01 15.15 8.55
CA MET A 90 2.62 14.47 9.70
C MET A 90 4.12 14.25 9.55
N THR A 91 4.71 14.72 8.43
CA THR A 91 6.15 14.70 8.15
C THR A 91 6.81 15.92 8.75
#